data_AF-A0A4S3J872-F1
#
_entry.id   AF-A0A4S3J872-F1
#
_cell.length_a   1.000
_cell.length_b   1.000
_cell.length_c   1.000
_cell.angle_alpha   90.00
_cell.angle_beta   90.00
_cell.angle_gamma   90.00
#
_symmetry.space_group_name_H-M   'P 1'
#
loop_
_entity.id
_entity.type
_entity.pdbx_description
1 polymer ?
#
loop_
_entity_poly.entity_id
_entity_poly.type
_entity_poly.pdbx_seq_one_letter_code
_entity_poly.pdbx_strand_id
1 'polypeptide(L)'
;MSPKLDSSWLDVAVGDNKTFVIRDHGQLGYIISGLPTPKQQKPRLSVFLGDRTKELALQALFPYNNIRRTRATASIGLRIDNLSVETNEPHLFVDGGVGQSIASSCKAQAAARPVIEDHPIAWKAVSAQAAVATIFSRLVFLFADVICIFVDDFPSIQSCAQFLLACAPTRLASSLPVAVRPRVIVVSGNSLDRVSAQVEFNRALHDENGGPFSGINFICVDSSSDVGLRDRLRASIRGQLEDMGEARRHRTLISSTASALLMDHYLPGSMLLEPRAVFGTLYRSIITRGIRDYNDRAKFAIAVGDLVGQVELEFVSQFYSVVSQGRRTADHRRDQLLAMSHELGKVQSAKICLYCLVRTAQHSQACHHALCDQCAQIFGYPAPDVEYQFTVSTCLICLSGGTMVVDVLPPTMNPTILAIDGGGVRGSIPLEYLLLIQESLGPQCKIQDLVDLSIGSSSGRFIHRTKCHF
;
A
#
# COMPACT_ATOMS: atom_id res chain seq x y z
N MET A 1 -27.59 -4.42 -30.77
CA MET A 1 -27.53 -5.26 -29.56
C MET A 1 -26.22 -4.96 -28.86
N SER A 2 -26.24 -4.33 -27.69
CA SER A 2 -25.02 -4.14 -26.91
C SER A 2 -24.49 -5.51 -26.46
N PRO A 3 -23.18 -5.78 -26.58
CA PRO A 3 -22.63 -7.08 -26.18
C PRO A 3 -22.92 -7.34 -24.69
N LYS A 4 -23.32 -8.56 -24.35
CA LYS A 4 -23.44 -9.00 -22.96
C LYS A 4 -22.06 -8.87 -22.31
N LEU A 5 -21.90 -7.94 -21.36
CA LEU A 5 -20.76 -7.98 -20.45
C LEU A 5 -20.94 -9.18 -19.51
N ASP A 6 -20.30 -10.30 -19.83
CA ASP A 6 -20.11 -11.41 -18.89
C ASP A 6 -18.92 -11.07 -17.96
N SER A 7 -19.00 -11.42 -16.68
CA SER A 7 -18.01 -11.08 -15.66
C SER A 7 -16.92 -12.15 -15.44
N SER A 8 -16.78 -13.10 -16.37
CA SER A 8 -15.80 -14.19 -16.30
C SER A 8 -14.37 -13.65 -16.20
N TRP A 9 -13.61 -14.11 -15.21
CA TRP A 9 -12.21 -13.72 -15.02
C TRP A 9 -11.26 -14.89 -15.21
N LEU A 10 -11.30 -15.88 -14.32
CA LEU A 10 -10.40 -17.03 -14.37
C LEU A 10 -11.20 -18.33 -14.47
N ASP A 11 -10.72 -19.24 -15.30
CA ASP A 11 -11.25 -20.60 -15.40
C ASP A 11 -10.13 -21.64 -15.41
N VAL A 12 -10.50 -22.91 -15.22
CA VAL A 12 -9.60 -24.04 -15.41
C VAL A 12 -10.00 -24.78 -16.68
N ALA A 13 -9.08 -24.84 -17.64
CA ALA A 13 -9.26 -25.56 -18.88
C ALA A 13 -8.23 -26.68 -19.04
N VAL A 14 -8.43 -27.55 -20.03
CA VAL A 14 -7.44 -28.55 -20.42
C VAL A 14 -6.71 -28.02 -21.65
N GLY A 15 -5.40 -27.81 -21.53
CA GLY A 15 -4.55 -27.40 -22.64
C GLY A 15 -4.18 -28.56 -23.56
N ASP A 16 -3.47 -28.26 -24.64
CA ASP A 16 -3.14 -29.21 -25.72
C ASP A 16 -2.40 -30.47 -25.22
N ASN A 17 -1.58 -30.32 -24.18
CA ASN A 17 -0.82 -31.41 -23.55
C ASN A 17 -1.63 -32.26 -22.57
N LYS A 18 -2.97 -32.12 -22.56
CA LYS A 18 -3.89 -32.74 -21.59
C LYS A 18 -3.61 -32.37 -20.12
N THR A 19 -2.86 -31.31 -19.90
CA THR A 19 -2.63 -30.71 -18.58
C THR A 19 -3.62 -29.60 -18.34
N PHE A 20 -3.97 -29.36 -17.09
CA PHE A 20 -4.77 -28.18 -16.75
C PHE A 20 -4.01 -26.89 -17.07
N VAL A 21 -4.74 -25.85 -17.44
CA VAL A 21 -4.24 -24.48 -17.66
C VAL A 21 -5.17 -23.50 -16.95
N ILE A 22 -4.65 -22.36 -16.51
CA ILE A 22 -5.47 -21.24 -16.04
C ILE A 22 -5.83 -20.40 -17.25
N ARG A 23 -7.11 -20.28 -17.54
CA ARG A 23 -7.63 -19.42 -18.60
C ARG A 23 -7.97 -18.05 -18.04
N ASP A 24 -7.27 -17.02 -18.47
CA ASP A 24 -7.59 -15.62 -18.17
C ASP A 24 -8.44 -15.01 -19.30
N HIS A 25 -9.61 -14.50 -18.91
CA HIS A 25 -10.55 -13.81 -19.79
C HIS A 25 -10.28 -12.30 -19.91
N GLY A 26 -9.19 -11.79 -19.30
CA GLY A 26 -8.76 -10.39 -19.39
C GLY A 26 -9.61 -9.41 -18.57
N GLN A 27 -10.50 -9.92 -17.70
CA GLN A 27 -11.51 -9.13 -17.00
C GLN A 27 -10.93 -8.10 -16.04
N LEU A 28 -9.82 -8.43 -15.36
CA LEU A 28 -9.14 -7.48 -14.49
C LEU A 28 -8.59 -6.30 -15.30
N GLY A 29 -7.90 -6.56 -16.40
CA GLY A 29 -7.39 -5.52 -17.30
C GLY A 29 -8.52 -4.65 -17.86
N TYR A 30 -9.64 -5.27 -18.25
CA TYR A 30 -10.83 -4.55 -18.70
C TYR A 30 -11.38 -3.61 -17.62
N ILE A 31 -11.60 -4.08 -16.40
CA ILE A 31 -12.12 -3.25 -15.29
C ILE A 31 -11.17 -2.09 -14.99
N ILE A 32 -9.86 -2.35 -14.88
CA ILE A 32 -8.88 -1.31 -14.56
C ILE A 32 -8.80 -0.25 -15.67
N SER A 33 -8.92 -0.66 -16.94
CA SER A 33 -8.95 0.28 -18.07
C SER A 33 -10.18 1.19 -18.09
N GLY A 34 -11.28 0.77 -17.45
CA GLY A 34 -12.53 1.53 -17.33
C GLY A 34 -12.60 2.46 -16.12
N LEU A 35 -11.59 2.47 -15.24
CA LEU A 35 -11.56 3.36 -14.08
C LEU A 35 -11.22 4.81 -14.50
N PRO A 36 -11.78 5.82 -13.82
CA PRO A 36 -11.53 7.23 -14.16
C PRO A 36 -10.07 7.64 -13.89
N THR A 37 -9.46 7.16 -12.81
CA THR A 37 -8.07 7.47 -12.44
C THR A 37 -7.34 6.22 -11.91
N PRO A 38 -7.05 5.22 -12.77
CA PRO A 38 -6.56 3.90 -12.34
C PRO A 38 -5.21 3.95 -11.61
N LYS A 39 -4.41 5.00 -11.84
CA LYS A 39 -3.13 5.20 -11.14
C LYS A 39 -3.27 5.77 -9.73
N GLN A 40 -4.42 6.36 -9.41
CA GLN A 40 -4.68 7.03 -8.12
C GLN A 40 -5.68 6.25 -7.26
N GLN A 41 -6.64 5.57 -7.89
CA GLN A 41 -7.64 4.75 -7.22
C GLN A 41 -7.03 3.48 -6.63
N LYS A 42 -7.57 3.04 -5.50
CA LYS A 42 -7.08 1.90 -4.71
C LYS A 42 -8.18 0.87 -4.50
N PRO A 43 -8.29 -0.13 -5.38
CA PRO A 43 -9.36 -1.09 -5.27
C PRO A 43 -9.27 -1.92 -3.99
N ARG A 44 -10.42 -2.19 -3.36
CA ARG A 44 -10.58 -3.20 -2.30
C ARG A 44 -11.19 -4.46 -2.88
N LEU A 45 -10.86 -5.63 -2.35
CA LEU A 45 -11.34 -6.90 -2.89
C LEU A 45 -12.10 -7.71 -1.86
N SER A 46 -13.37 -8.01 -2.15
CA SER A 46 -14.15 -9.01 -1.41
C SER A 46 -14.36 -10.26 -2.26
N VAL A 47 -14.18 -11.44 -1.67
CA VAL A 47 -14.43 -12.72 -2.33
C VAL A 47 -15.70 -13.34 -1.77
N PHE A 48 -16.58 -13.85 -2.61
CA PHE A 48 -17.84 -14.48 -2.23
C PHE A 48 -17.88 -15.92 -2.76
N LEU A 49 -17.91 -16.90 -1.85
CA LEU A 49 -17.84 -18.33 -2.18
C LEU A 49 -19.14 -19.02 -1.79
N GLY A 50 -19.72 -19.73 -2.76
CA GLY A 50 -21.00 -20.41 -2.63
C GLY A 50 -21.70 -20.51 -3.98
N ASP A 51 -22.97 -20.89 -3.95
CA ASP A 51 -23.81 -21.09 -5.12
C ASP A 51 -25.09 -20.27 -5.00
N ARG A 52 -26.23 -20.88 -4.67
CA ARG A 52 -27.54 -20.23 -4.69
C ARG A 52 -27.69 -19.15 -3.61
N THR A 53 -27.28 -19.43 -2.38
CA THR A 53 -27.41 -18.48 -1.26
C THR A 53 -26.49 -17.28 -1.46
N LYS A 54 -25.27 -17.53 -1.94
CA LYS A 54 -24.36 -16.49 -2.42
C LYS A 54 -25.00 -15.61 -3.50
N GLU A 55 -25.62 -16.20 -4.53
CA GLU A 55 -26.19 -15.44 -5.64
C GLU A 55 -27.33 -14.50 -5.19
N LEU A 56 -28.16 -14.94 -4.24
CA LEU A 56 -29.18 -14.10 -3.60
C LEU A 56 -28.54 -12.96 -2.81
N ALA A 57 -27.51 -13.26 -2.01
CA ALA A 57 -26.79 -12.24 -1.24
C ALA A 57 -26.11 -11.19 -2.13
N LEU A 58 -25.51 -11.59 -3.26
CA LEU A 58 -24.89 -10.65 -4.20
C LEU A 58 -25.92 -9.72 -4.85
N GLN A 59 -27.10 -10.20 -5.23
CA GLN A 59 -28.20 -9.36 -5.75
C GLN A 59 -28.62 -8.30 -4.73
N ALA A 60 -28.63 -8.70 -3.46
CA ALA A 60 -28.95 -7.88 -2.32
C ALA A 60 -27.87 -6.81 -2.01
N LEU A 61 -26.60 -7.20 -2.03
CA LEU A 61 -25.47 -6.33 -1.70
C LEU A 61 -25.15 -5.35 -2.82
N PHE A 62 -25.29 -5.76 -4.09
CA PHE A 62 -24.93 -5.00 -5.29
C PHE A 62 -26.12 -4.87 -6.26
N PRO A 63 -27.19 -4.16 -5.88
CA PRO A 63 -28.43 -4.09 -6.67
C PRO A 63 -28.24 -3.46 -8.05
N TYR A 64 -27.22 -2.61 -8.23
CA TYR A 64 -26.95 -1.89 -9.49
C TYR A 64 -26.04 -2.66 -10.47
N ASN A 65 -25.56 -3.85 -10.08
CA ASN A 65 -24.63 -4.65 -10.89
C ASN A 65 -25.31 -5.66 -11.83
N ASN A 66 -26.64 -5.73 -11.81
CA ASN A 66 -27.42 -6.66 -12.64
C ASN A 66 -26.94 -8.12 -12.55
N ILE A 67 -26.63 -8.61 -11.34
CA ILE A 67 -25.94 -9.89 -11.07
C ILE A 67 -26.47 -11.07 -11.90
N ARG A 68 -27.80 -11.22 -12.05
CA ARG A 68 -28.40 -12.30 -12.85
C ARG A 68 -28.09 -12.23 -14.35
N ARG A 69 -27.97 -11.02 -14.91
CA ARG A 69 -27.75 -10.78 -16.34
C ARG A 69 -26.27 -10.87 -16.72
N THR A 70 -25.38 -10.59 -15.77
CA THR A 70 -23.92 -10.56 -15.93
C THR A 70 -23.25 -11.74 -15.25
N ARG A 71 -23.95 -12.88 -15.14
CA ARG A 71 -23.43 -14.10 -14.52
C ARG A 71 -22.18 -14.58 -15.27
N ALA A 72 -21.14 -14.93 -14.50
CA ALA A 72 -19.92 -15.48 -15.05
C ALA A 72 -20.19 -16.86 -15.66
N THR A 73 -19.58 -17.12 -16.82
CA THR A 73 -19.52 -18.46 -17.43
C THR A 73 -18.30 -19.25 -16.95
N ALA A 74 -17.22 -18.54 -16.59
CA ALA A 74 -16.04 -19.10 -15.94
C ALA A 74 -16.27 -19.46 -14.46
N SER A 75 -15.39 -20.32 -13.92
CA SER A 75 -15.40 -20.74 -12.52
C SER A 75 -15.21 -19.59 -11.51
N ILE A 76 -14.48 -18.53 -11.90
CA ILE A 76 -14.20 -17.36 -11.07
C ILE A 76 -14.62 -16.09 -11.83
N GLY A 77 -15.59 -15.37 -11.29
CA GLY A 77 -16.05 -14.08 -11.79
C GLY A 77 -15.38 -12.91 -11.07
N LEU A 78 -15.18 -11.80 -11.79
CA LEU A 78 -14.70 -10.53 -11.22
C LEU A 78 -15.60 -9.37 -11.67
N ARG A 79 -16.03 -8.57 -10.72
CA ARG A 79 -16.86 -7.38 -10.94
C ARG A 79 -16.34 -6.20 -10.11
N ILE A 80 -16.77 -5.01 -10.51
CA ILE A 80 -16.62 -3.77 -9.75
C ILE A 80 -18.01 -3.31 -9.31
N ASP A 81 -18.18 -2.87 -8.06
CA ASP A 81 -19.42 -2.23 -7.62
C ASP A 81 -19.60 -0.90 -8.38
N ASN A 82 -20.69 -0.81 -9.14
CA ASN A 82 -20.99 0.33 -10.00
C ASN A 82 -21.11 1.65 -9.22
N LEU A 83 -21.45 1.60 -7.93
CA LEU A 83 -21.53 2.78 -7.07
C LEU A 83 -20.16 3.28 -6.58
N SER A 84 -19.15 2.42 -6.65
CA SER A 84 -17.81 2.69 -6.11
C SER A 84 -16.80 3.15 -7.17
N VAL A 85 -17.15 3.09 -8.46
CA VAL A 85 -16.26 3.34 -9.60
C VAL A 85 -15.60 4.72 -9.55
N GLU A 86 -16.34 5.74 -9.12
CA GLU A 86 -15.84 7.13 -9.03
C GLU A 86 -15.10 7.42 -7.71
N THR A 87 -15.10 6.47 -6.77
CA THR A 87 -14.47 6.68 -5.46
C THR A 87 -12.96 6.44 -5.53
N ASN A 88 -12.21 6.99 -4.57
CA ASN A 88 -10.77 6.71 -4.44
C ASN A 88 -10.47 5.24 -4.08
N GLU A 89 -11.46 4.48 -3.59
CA GLU A 89 -11.30 3.09 -3.19
C GLU A 89 -12.39 2.21 -3.80
N PRO A 90 -12.37 1.96 -5.13
CA PRO A 90 -13.42 1.18 -5.78
C PRO A 90 -13.49 -0.24 -5.21
N HIS A 91 -14.71 -0.74 -5.00
CA HIS A 91 -14.94 -2.06 -4.44
C HIS A 91 -15.03 -3.10 -5.56
N LEU A 92 -13.98 -3.89 -5.71
CA LEU A 92 -13.99 -5.09 -6.54
C LEU A 92 -14.55 -6.26 -5.73
N PHE A 93 -15.32 -7.11 -6.40
CA PHE A 93 -15.75 -8.36 -5.82
C PHE A 93 -15.60 -9.53 -6.76
N VAL A 94 -15.12 -10.62 -6.21
CA VAL A 94 -14.96 -11.91 -6.87
C VAL A 94 -16.07 -12.83 -6.38
N ASP A 95 -16.64 -13.61 -7.29
CA ASP A 95 -17.55 -14.68 -6.94
C ASP A 95 -17.14 -16.00 -7.60
N GLY A 96 -17.38 -17.11 -6.90
CA GLY A 96 -17.13 -18.44 -7.46
C GLY A 96 -17.83 -19.53 -6.67
N GLY A 97 -17.89 -20.72 -7.28
CA GLY A 97 -18.43 -21.92 -6.66
C GLY A 97 -17.31 -22.77 -6.07
N VAL A 98 -17.40 -23.10 -4.79
CA VAL A 98 -16.48 -24.01 -4.11
C VAL A 98 -17.34 -25.03 -3.38
N GLY A 99 -17.37 -26.29 -3.86
CA GLY A 99 -18.08 -27.36 -3.15
C GLY A 99 -19.04 -28.24 -3.96
N GLN A 100 -19.24 -27.97 -5.26
CA GLN A 100 -19.99 -28.86 -6.15
C GLN A 100 -19.24 -29.09 -7.45
N SER A 101 -19.53 -30.22 -8.11
CA SER A 101 -18.97 -30.58 -9.41
C SER A 101 -19.17 -29.44 -10.40
N ILE A 102 -18.09 -28.73 -10.76
CA ILE A 102 -18.09 -27.80 -11.89
C ILE A 102 -18.43 -28.64 -13.12
N ALA A 103 -19.70 -28.68 -13.49
CA ALA A 103 -20.11 -29.19 -14.78
C ALA A 103 -19.52 -28.24 -15.82
N SER A 104 -18.42 -28.66 -16.44
CA SER A 104 -17.80 -27.96 -17.56
C SER A 104 -18.77 -27.99 -18.74
N SER A 105 -19.72 -27.08 -18.79
CA SER A 105 -20.53 -26.84 -19.97
C SER A 105 -20.38 -25.40 -20.41
N CYS A 106 -19.23 -25.07 -21.01
CA CYS A 106 -19.12 -23.85 -21.80
C CYS A 106 -18.85 -24.21 -23.26
N LYS A 107 -19.94 -24.29 -24.04
CA LYS A 107 -19.87 -23.91 -25.46
C LYS A 107 -19.65 -22.41 -25.49
N ALA A 108 -18.43 -21.98 -25.80
CA ALA A 108 -18.11 -20.57 -25.95
C ALA A 108 -18.97 -19.96 -27.09
N GLN A 109 -19.90 -19.07 -26.74
CA GLN A 109 -20.41 -18.11 -27.72
C GLN A 109 -19.51 -16.88 -27.64
N ALA A 110 -18.65 -16.76 -28.65
CA ALA A 110 -17.70 -15.66 -28.81
C ALA A 110 -18.45 -14.35 -29.04
N ALA A 111 -18.67 -13.58 -27.98
CA ALA A 111 -18.76 -12.13 -28.10
C ALA A 111 -17.33 -11.57 -28.06
N ALA A 112 -17.03 -10.59 -28.91
CA ALA A 112 -15.73 -9.94 -29.02
C ALA A 112 -15.21 -9.50 -27.64
N ARG A 113 -14.22 -10.22 -27.14
CA ARG A 113 -13.60 -10.05 -25.83
C ARG A 113 -12.11 -9.83 -25.99
N PRO A 114 -11.44 -9.22 -24.99
CA PRO A 114 -9.99 -9.16 -24.98
C PRO A 114 -9.39 -10.57 -25.09
N VAL A 115 -8.14 -10.61 -25.55
CA VAL A 115 -7.35 -11.82 -25.78
C VAL A 115 -7.51 -12.78 -24.61
N ILE A 116 -8.05 -13.97 -24.88
CA ILE A 116 -8.08 -15.07 -23.90
C ILE A 116 -6.67 -15.63 -23.85
N GLU A 117 -6.06 -15.64 -22.67
CA GLU A 117 -4.72 -16.17 -22.46
C GLU A 117 -4.77 -17.41 -21.58
N ASP A 118 -4.16 -18.50 -22.05
CA ASP A 118 -4.04 -19.74 -21.29
C ASP A 118 -2.62 -19.80 -20.67
N HIS A 119 -2.56 -19.86 -19.34
CA HIS A 119 -1.32 -19.96 -18.58
C HIS A 119 -1.11 -21.39 -18.08
N PRO A 120 0.04 -22.04 -18.36
CA PRO A 120 0.30 -23.41 -17.92
C PRO A 120 0.48 -23.48 -16.41
N ILE A 121 -0.09 -24.51 -15.77
CA ILE A 121 0.17 -24.78 -14.36
C ILE A 121 1.30 -25.80 -14.21
N ALA A 122 2.28 -25.51 -13.34
CA ALA A 122 3.42 -26.38 -13.09
C ALA A 122 3.12 -27.51 -12.09
N TRP A 123 1.98 -27.47 -11.40
CA TRP A 123 1.60 -28.46 -10.39
C TRP A 123 0.57 -29.45 -10.94
N LYS A 124 0.58 -30.68 -10.39
CA LYS A 124 -0.40 -31.70 -10.72
C LYS A 124 -1.68 -31.46 -9.93
N ALA A 125 -2.74 -31.00 -10.60
CA ALA A 125 -4.08 -30.94 -10.02
C ALA A 125 -4.82 -32.26 -10.25
N VAL A 126 -5.46 -32.77 -9.19
CA VAL A 126 -6.20 -34.05 -9.21
C VAL A 126 -7.54 -33.92 -9.95
N SER A 127 -8.12 -32.71 -9.98
CA SER A 127 -9.35 -32.38 -10.69
C SER A 127 -9.40 -30.89 -11.01
N ALA A 128 -10.31 -30.48 -11.91
CA ALA A 128 -10.58 -29.07 -12.19
C ALA A 128 -11.03 -28.33 -10.91
N GLN A 129 -11.85 -28.97 -10.07
CA GLN A 129 -12.29 -28.41 -8.78
C GLN A 129 -11.11 -28.15 -7.84
N ALA A 130 -10.18 -29.09 -7.73
CA ALA A 130 -8.99 -28.93 -6.91
C ALA A 130 -8.06 -27.83 -7.43
N ALA A 131 -7.97 -27.68 -8.77
CA ALA A 131 -7.26 -26.58 -9.39
C ALA A 131 -7.92 -25.22 -9.06
N VAL A 132 -9.25 -25.10 -9.17
CA VAL A 132 -9.99 -23.87 -8.80
C VAL A 132 -9.80 -23.52 -7.32
N ALA A 133 -9.90 -24.49 -6.42
CA ALA A 133 -9.64 -24.28 -4.99
C ALA A 133 -8.19 -23.81 -4.73
N THR A 134 -7.23 -24.32 -5.50
CA THR A 134 -5.83 -23.87 -5.45
C THR A 134 -5.69 -22.43 -5.95
N ILE A 135 -6.39 -22.05 -7.02
CA ILE A 135 -6.40 -20.67 -7.54
C ILE A 135 -6.98 -19.71 -6.50
N PHE A 136 -8.08 -20.05 -5.84
CA PHE A 136 -8.62 -19.22 -4.76
C PHE A 136 -7.61 -19.04 -3.62
N SER A 137 -7.09 -20.14 -3.08
CA SER A 137 -6.21 -20.11 -1.90
C SER A 137 -4.83 -19.52 -2.15
N ARG A 138 -4.26 -19.70 -3.35
CA ARG A 138 -2.87 -19.30 -3.67
C ARG A 138 -2.74 -18.11 -4.61
N LEU A 139 -3.82 -17.63 -5.20
CA LEU A 139 -3.80 -16.43 -6.06
C LEU A 139 -4.81 -15.40 -5.58
N VAL A 140 -6.10 -15.71 -5.59
CA VAL A 140 -7.15 -14.72 -5.33
C VAL A 140 -7.09 -14.19 -3.89
N PHE A 141 -6.92 -15.06 -2.90
CA PHE A 141 -6.89 -14.66 -1.48
C PHE A 141 -5.67 -13.81 -1.12
N LEU A 142 -4.60 -13.81 -1.92
CA LEU A 142 -3.44 -12.93 -1.69
C LEU A 142 -3.80 -11.45 -1.81
N PHE A 143 -4.84 -11.14 -2.59
CA PHE A 143 -5.31 -9.78 -2.84
C PHE A 143 -6.62 -9.48 -2.10
N ALA A 144 -7.21 -10.45 -1.43
CA ALA A 144 -8.50 -10.29 -0.74
C ALA A 144 -8.35 -9.55 0.59
N ASP A 145 -9.30 -8.66 0.87
CA ASP A 145 -9.49 -8.08 2.20
C ASP A 145 -10.43 -8.96 3.04
N VAL A 146 -11.55 -9.37 2.43
CA VAL A 146 -12.63 -10.10 3.08
C VAL A 146 -13.07 -11.26 2.20
N ILE A 147 -13.24 -12.43 2.81
CA ILE A 147 -13.75 -13.64 2.16
C ILE A 147 -15.07 -14.00 2.82
N CYS A 148 -16.17 -13.89 2.10
CA CYS A 148 -17.49 -14.33 2.52
C CYS A 148 -17.76 -15.74 2.01
N ILE A 149 -18.04 -16.68 2.91
CA ILE A 149 -18.36 -18.07 2.57
C ILE A 149 -19.79 -18.37 3.01
N PHE A 150 -20.64 -18.78 2.09
CA PHE A 150 -22.03 -19.13 2.38
C PHE A 150 -22.11 -20.62 2.71
N VAL A 151 -22.18 -20.95 4.00
CA VAL A 151 -22.03 -22.33 4.48
C VAL A 151 -23.17 -23.24 4.03
N ASP A 152 -24.37 -22.70 3.81
CA ASP A 152 -25.51 -23.50 3.36
C ASP A 152 -25.38 -23.93 1.89
N ASP A 153 -24.45 -23.34 1.14
CA ASP A 153 -24.13 -23.76 -0.23
C ASP A 153 -23.09 -24.91 -0.25
N PHE A 154 -22.55 -25.30 0.90
CA PHE A 154 -21.65 -26.44 1.06
C PHE A 154 -22.42 -27.72 1.42
N PRO A 155 -21.90 -28.92 1.08
CA PRO A 155 -22.51 -30.19 1.48
C PRO A 155 -22.73 -30.32 3.00
N SER A 156 -21.83 -29.75 3.81
CA SER A 156 -21.92 -29.69 5.27
C SER A 156 -21.05 -28.57 5.85
N ILE A 157 -21.34 -28.16 7.09
CA ILE A 157 -20.50 -27.21 7.85
C ILE A 157 -19.05 -27.73 7.96
N GLN A 158 -18.89 -29.04 8.17
CA GLN A 158 -17.57 -29.68 8.23
C GLN A 158 -16.81 -29.58 6.91
N SER A 159 -17.48 -29.74 5.76
CA SER A 159 -16.83 -29.59 4.45
C SER A 159 -16.34 -28.17 4.19
N CYS A 160 -17.07 -27.16 4.68
CA CYS A 160 -16.64 -25.76 4.63
C CYS A 160 -15.40 -25.53 5.51
N ALA A 161 -15.38 -26.08 6.73
CA ALA A 161 -14.22 -25.99 7.61
C ALA A 161 -12.99 -26.69 6.98
N GLN A 162 -13.17 -27.88 6.41
CA GLN A 162 -12.11 -28.60 5.68
C GLN A 162 -11.57 -27.82 4.49
N PHE A 163 -12.42 -27.11 3.75
CA PHE A 163 -11.97 -26.23 2.68
C PHE A 163 -11.06 -25.11 3.21
N LEU A 164 -11.44 -24.46 4.31
CA LEU A 164 -10.62 -23.42 4.94
C LEU A 164 -9.28 -23.96 5.46
N LEU A 165 -9.29 -25.16 6.05
CA LEU A 165 -8.07 -25.85 6.48
C LEU A 165 -7.19 -26.23 5.29
N ALA A 166 -7.76 -26.68 4.17
CA ALA A 166 -7.02 -26.96 2.94
C ALA A 166 -6.43 -25.70 2.29
N CYS A 167 -7.02 -24.52 2.56
CA CYS A 167 -6.44 -23.24 2.17
C CYS A 167 -5.23 -22.86 3.05
N ALA A 168 -5.04 -23.50 4.21
CA ALA A 168 -3.87 -23.30 5.05
C ALA A 168 -2.62 -23.85 4.34
N PRO A 169 -1.59 -23.03 4.12
CA PRO A 169 -0.44 -23.44 3.33
C PRO A 169 0.42 -24.50 4.04
N THR A 170 0.76 -25.58 3.34
CA THR A 170 1.94 -26.43 3.68
C THR A 170 3.26 -25.68 3.41
N ARG A 171 3.23 -24.60 2.62
CA ARG A 171 4.32 -23.63 2.37
C ARG A 171 3.74 -22.24 2.17
N LEU A 172 4.29 -21.23 2.86
CA LEU A 172 3.83 -19.84 2.86
C LEU A 172 3.57 -19.33 1.42
N ALA A 173 2.30 -19.15 1.05
CA ALA A 173 1.91 -18.46 -0.18
C ALA A 173 2.08 -16.94 -0.06
N SER A 174 2.21 -16.45 1.17
CA SER A 174 2.37 -15.05 1.51
C SER A 174 3.40 -14.90 2.62
N SER A 175 4.37 -14.01 2.44
CA SER A 175 5.29 -13.55 3.48
C SER A 175 4.69 -12.42 4.33
N LEU A 176 3.44 -12.05 4.09
CA LEU A 176 2.77 -10.99 4.83
C LEU A 176 2.41 -11.48 6.26
N PRO A 177 2.55 -10.64 7.30
CA PRO A 177 2.13 -10.94 8.66
C PRO A 177 0.66 -11.31 8.73
N VAL A 178 0.32 -12.13 9.72
CA VAL A 178 -1.06 -12.59 9.96
C VAL A 178 -2.04 -11.41 10.02
N ALA A 179 -1.65 -10.29 10.62
CA ALA A 179 -2.50 -9.10 10.78
C ALA A 179 -3.04 -8.49 9.47
N VAL A 180 -2.39 -8.70 8.32
CA VAL A 180 -2.84 -8.18 7.02
C VAL A 180 -3.34 -9.27 6.06
N ARG A 181 -3.51 -10.50 6.56
CA ARG A 181 -4.16 -11.59 5.81
C ARG A 181 -5.67 -11.36 5.71
N PRO A 182 -6.36 -11.91 4.69
CA PRO A 182 -7.80 -11.75 4.54
C PRO A 182 -8.56 -12.21 5.78
N ARG A 183 -9.68 -11.53 6.06
CA ARG A 183 -10.64 -11.94 7.10
C ARG A 183 -11.76 -12.76 6.49
N VAL A 184 -12.17 -13.81 7.18
CA VAL A 184 -13.25 -14.70 6.70
C VAL A 184 -14.54 -14.37 7.45
N ILE A 185 -15.63 -14.23 6.70
CA ILE A 185 -17.00 -14.15 7.20
C ILE A 185 -17.73 -15.41 6.72
N VAL A 186 -18.10 -16.28 7.65
CA VAL A 186 -18.93 -17.45 7.36
C VAL A 186 -20.38 -17.07 7.56
N VAL A 187 -21.19 -17.24 6.54
CA VAL A 187 -22.59 -16.81 6.49
C VAL A 187 -23.50 -18.03 6.45
N SER A 188 -24.45 -18.11 7.40
CA SER A 188 -25.50 -19.14 7.40
C SER A 188 -26.89 -18.52 7.43
N GLY A 189 -27.77 -19.00 6.56
CA GLY A 189 -29.16 -18.62 6.33
C GLY A 189 -30.17 -19.19 7.33
N ASN A 190 -29.75 -20.15 8.16
CA ASN A 190 -30.63 -20.87 9.09
C ASN A 190 -30.58 -20.24 10.50
N SER A 191 -31.62 -19.49 10.85
CA SER A 191 -31.67 -18.69 12.08
C SER A 191 -32.09 -19.44 13.34
N LEU A 192 -32.64 -20.66 13.21
CA LEU A 192 -33.16 -21.41 14.35
C LEU A 192 -32.08 -22.12 15.17
N ASP A 193 -30.87 -22.30 14.60
CA ASP A 193 -29.79 -23.06 15.24
C ASP A 193 -28.42 -22.35 15.22
N ARG A 194 -28.46 -21.03 15.47
CA ARG A 194 -27.29 -20.13 15.33
C ARG A 194 -26.10 -20.57 16.18
N VAL A 195 -26.36 -20.90 17.43
CA VAL A 195 -25.32 -21.23 18.41
C VAL A 195 -24.72 -22.59 18.09
N SER A 196 -25.53 -23.59 17.75
CA SER A 196 -25.03 -24.94 17.45
C SER A 196 -24.24 -24.97 16.14
N ALA A 197 -24.69 -24.27 15.09
CA ALA A 197 -23.95 -24.17 13.83
C ALA A 197 -22.59 -23.49 14.00
N GLN A 198 -22.52 -22.42 14.79
CA GLN A 198 -21.24 -21.77 15.11
C GLN A 198 -20.33 -22.67 15.96
N VAL A 199 -20.89 -23.39 16.95
CA VAL A 199 -20.13 -24.33 17.79
C VAL A 199 -19.60 -25.51 16.97
N GLU A 200 -20.42 -26.07 16.08
CA GLU A 200 -20.02 -27.14 15.15
C GLU A 200 -18.90 -26.68 14.23
N PHE A 201 -19.04 -25.49 13.64
CA PHE A 201 -18.01 -24.91 12.79
C PHE A 201 -16.69 -24.67 13.53
N ASN A 202 -16.76 -24.10 14.74
CA ASN A 202 -15.57 -23.90 15.58
C ASN A 202 -14.93 -25.24 15.98
N ARG A 203 -15.73 -26.28 16.30
CA ARG A 203 -15.24 -27.63 16.56
C ARG A 203 -14.49 -28.22 15.37
N ALA A 204 -14.99 -27.99 14.15
CA ALA A 204 -14.33 -28.47 12.94
C ALA A 204 -13.03 -27.70 12.60
N LEU A 205 -12.87 -26.47 13.11
CA LEU A 205 -11.67 -25.65 12.92
C LEU A 205 -10.59 -25.81 14.01
N HIS A 206 -10.91 -26.44 15.15
CA HIS A 206 -10.14 -26.36 16.40
C HIS A 206 -8.70 -26.93 16.38
N ASP A 207 -8.14 -27.28 15.22
CA ASP A 207 -6.86 -27.99 15.12
C ASP A 207 -5.64 -27.15 14.75
N GLU A 208 -5.72 -25.87 14.36
CA GLU A 208 -4.49 -25.07 14.14
C GLU A 208 -4.62 -23.59 14.54
N ASN A 209 -3.86 -23.20 15.57
CA ASN A 209 -3.55 -21.80 15.87
C ASN A 209 -2.60 -21.25 14.80
N GLY A 210 -3.09 -20.37 13.92
CA GLY A 210 -2.24 -19.58 13.00
C GLY A 210 -2.48 -19.75 11.49
N GLY A 211 -3.72 -20.08 11.10
CA GLY A 211 -4.12 -20.28 9.69
C GLY A 211 -3.88 -19.08 8.74
N PRO A 212 -4.26 -19.21 7.45
CA PRO A 212 -3.98 -18.22 6.39
C PRO A 212 -4.83 -16.94 6.48
N PHE A 213 -5.58 -16.77 7.57
CA PHE A 213 -6.54 -15.69 7.77
C PHE A 213 -6.20 -14.91 9.03
N SER A 214 -6.51 -13.62 9.06
CA SER A 214 -6.31 -12.78 10.24
C SER A 214 -7.42 -12.95 11.29
N GLY A 215 -8.58 -13.48 10.87
CA GLY A 215 -9.71 -13.79 11.74
C GLY A 215 -10.84 -14.46 10.96
N ILE A 216 -11.65 -15.25 11.67
CA ILE A 216 -12.82 -15.93 11.11
C ILE A 216 -14.04 -15.58 11.97
N ASN A 217 -15.06 -14.98 11.36
CA ASN A 217 -16.29 -14.56 12.02
C ASN A 217 -17.48 -15.33 11.45
N PHE A 218 -18.28 -15.95 12.31
CA PHE A 218 -19.49 -16.65 11.93
C PHE A 218 -20.71 -15.74 12.12
N ILE A 219 -21.53 -15.57 11.09
CA ILE A 219 -22.72 -14.72 11.10
C ILE A 219 -23.91 -15.52 10.60
N CYS A 220 -24.93 -15.62 11.46
CA CYS A 220 -26.23 -16.10 11.04
C CYS A 220 -27.09 -14.96 10.52
N VAL A 221 -27.69 -15.25 9.39
CA VAL A 221 -28.40 -14.40 8.47
C VAL A 221 -29.80 -15.01 8.38
N ASP A 222 -30.78 -14.39 9.04
CA ASP A 222 -32.18 -14.82 9.01
C ASP A 222 -32.81 -14.54 7.63
N SER A 223 -33.18 -15.57 6.89
CA SER A 223 -33.75 -15.46 5.53
C SER A 223 -35.20 -14.93 5.48
N SER A 224 -35.78 -14.61 6.64
CA SER A 224 -37.19 -14.23 6.80
C SER A 224 -37.49 -12.73 6.63
N SER A 225 -36.49 -11.84 6.73
CA SER A 225 -36.65 -10.40 6.41
C SER A 225 -35.44 -9.85 5.63
N ASP A 226 -35.62 -9.68 4.32
CA ASP A 226 -34.57 -9.31 3.36
C ASP A 226 -33.84 -7.99 3.65
N VAL A 227 -34.36 -7.09 4.50
CA VAL A 227 -33.78 -5.75 4.68
C VAL A 227 -32.73 -5.70 5.79
N GLY A 228 -33.10 -6.01 7.04
CA GLY A 228 -32.17 -5.95 8.18
C GLY A 228 -31.01 -6.95 8.06
N LEU A 229 -31.24 -8.03 7.30
CA LEU A 229 -30.27 -9.03 6.93
C LEU A 229 -29.11 -8.50 6.06
N ARG A 230 -29.47 -7.81 4.98
CA ARG A 230 -28.54 -7.18 4.05
C ARG A 230 -27.73 -6.12 4.77
N ASP A 231 -28.38 -5.37 5.64
CA ASP A 231 -27.73 -4.30 6.39
C ASP A 231 -26.69 -4.87 7.37
N ARG A 232 -26.98 -6.01 8.03
CA ARG A 232 -26.00 -6.69 8.90
C ARG A 232 -24.80 -7.24 8.12
N LEU A 233 -25.03 -7.95 7.01
CA LEU A 233 -23.93 -8.49 6.20
C LEU A 233 -23.10 -7.36 5.57
N ARG A 234 -23.75 -6.33 5.02
CA ARG A 234 -23.11 -5.14 4.46
C ARG A 234 -22.30 -4.40 5.52
N ALA A 235 -22.86 -4.19 6.71
CA ALA A 235 -22.16 -3.55 7.82
C ALA A 235 -20.94 -4.37 8.26
N SER A 236 -21.08 -5.70 8.34
CA SER A 236 -19.95 -6.57 8.68
C SER A 236 -18.86 -6.51 7.63
N ILE A 237 -19.18 -6.65 6.34
CA ILE A 237 -18.19 -6.56 5.25
C ILE A 237 -17.48 -5.21 5.30
N ARG A 238 -18.23 -4.11 5.44
CA ARG A 238 -17.66 -2.76 5.54
C ARG A 238 -16.71 -2.62 6.73
N GLY A 239 -17.12 -3.05 7.93
CA GLY A 239 -16.28 -3.00 9.12
C GLY A 239 -15.00 -3.82 8.97
N GLN A 240 -15.09 -5.03 8.40
CA GLN A 240 -13.89 -5.84 8.15
C GLN A 240 -12.97 -5.20 7.09
N LEU A 241 -13.53 -4.59 6.04
CA LEU A 241 -12.75 -3.86 5.04
C LEU A 241 -12.03 -2.64 5.65
N GLU A 242 -12.70 -1.90 6.54
CA GLU A 242 -12.11 -0.77 7.28
C GLU A 242 -10.97 -1.22 8.19
N ASP A 243 -11.19 -2.27 8.99
CA ASP A 243 -10.16 -2.86 9.86
C ASP A 243 -8.93 -3.33 9.07
N MET A 244 -9.14 -3.95 7.90
CA MET A 244 -8.05 -4.38 7.02
C MET A 244 -7.28 -3.20 6.42
N GLY A 245 -8.00 -2.13 6.06
CA GLY A 245 -7.39 -0.87 5.64
C GLY A 245 -6.53 -0.25 6.75
N GLU A 246 -7.00 -0.29 7.99
CA GLU A 246 -6.27 0.16 9.18
C GLU A 246 -4.99 -0.68 9.41
N ALA A 247 -5.12 -2.01 9.35
CA ALA A 247 -3.99 -2.93 9.56
C ALA A 247 -2.89 -2.75 8.49
N ARG A 248 -3.27 -2.53 7.23
CA ARG A 248 -2.32 -2.22 6.15
C ARG A 248 -1.60 -0.89 6.39
N ARG A 249 -2.34 0.16 6.77
CA ARG A 249 -1.74 1.46 7.13
C ARG A 249 -0.74 1.34 8.27
N HIS A 250 -1.09 0.62 9.34
CA HIS A 250 -0.17 0.38 10.45
C HIS A 250 1.10 -0.33 9.99
N ARG A 251 0.97 -1.35 9.15
CA ARG A 251 2.13 -2.06 8.60
C ARG A 251 3.00 -1.15 7.74
N THR A 252 2.41 -0.31 6.91
CA THR A 252 3.12 0.68 6.11
C THR A 252 3.89 1.64 7.00
N LEU A 253 3.28 2.14 8.08
CA LEU A 253 3.99 3.00 9.03
C LEU A 253 5.19 2.29 9.65
N ILE A 254 4.99 1.08 10.18
CA ILE A 254 6.05 0.25 10.80
C ILE A 254 7.20 0.00 9.80
N SER A 255 6.88 -0.44 8.59
CA SER A 255 7.87 -0.73 7.53
C SER A 255 8.61 0.53 7.07
N SER A 256 7.90 1.65 6.96
CA SER A 256 8.51 2.94 6.58
C SER A 256 9.46 3.43 7.67
N THR A 257 9.05 3.35 8.93
CA THR A 257 9.90 3.74 10.07
C THR A 257 11.13 2.84 10.14
N ALA A 258 10.97 1.51 10.06
CA ALA A 258 12.08 0.57 10.09
C ALA A 258 13.12 0.84 8.98
N SER A 259 12.67 0.97 7.73
CA SER A 259 13.56 1.27 6.59
C SER A 259 14.26 2.64 6.71
N ALA A 260 13.59 3.64 7.29
CA ALA A 260 14.17 4.94 7.56
C ALA A 260 15.31 4.87 8.60
N LEU A 261 15.07 4.18 9.72
CA LEU A 261 16.08 3.97 10.76
C LEU A 261 17.27 3.14 10.25
N LEU A 262 17.03 2.15 9.38
CA LEU A 262 18.11 1.37 8.77
C LEU A 262 19.02 2.23 7.90
N MET A 263 18.43 3.12 7.08
CA MET A 263 19.20 4.05 6.26
C MET A 263 19.97 5.08 7.10
N ASP A 264 19.43 5.47 8.26
CA ASP A 264 20.07 6.39 9.18
C ASP A 264 21.36 5.80 9.77
N HIS A 265 21.33 4.55 10.23
CA HIS A 265 22.47 3.92 10.90
C HIS A 265 23.45 3.22 9.95
N TYR A 266 22.96 2.35 9.07
CA TYR A 266 23.79 1.44 8.28
C TYR A 266 24.14 2.05 6.93
N LEU A 267 25.02 3.05 6.97
CA LEU A 267 25.56 3.71 5.78
C LEU A 267 26.60 2.83 5.06
N PRO A 268 26.84 3.05 3.75
CA PRO A 268 27.89 2.34 3.03
C PRO A 268 29.25 2.46 3.74
N GLY A 269 29.92 1.31 3.96
CA GLY A 269 31.22 1.27 4.64
C GLY A 269 31.18 1.33 6.17
N SER A 270 30.00 1.37 6.79
CA SER A 270 29.84 1.29 8.25
C SER A 270 30.08 -0.14 8.78
N MET A 271 30.47 -0.24 10.07
CA MET A 271 30.57 -1.52 10.76
C MET A 271 29.19 -2.16 10.92
N LEU A 272 29.07 -3.44 10.58
CA LEU A 272 27.82 -4.20 10.74
C LEU A 272 27.61 -4.58 12.21
N LEU A 273 27.00 -3.68 12.96
CA LEU A 273 26.58 -3.92 14.35
C LEU A 273 25.29 -4.76 14.40
N GLU A 274 25.12 -5.51 15.49
CA GLU A 274 23.93 -6.33 15.72
C GLU A 274 22.66 -5.44 15.81
N PRO A 275 21.61 -5.72 15.02
CA PRO A 275 20.50 -4.79 14.82
C PRO A 275 19.62 -4.59 16.04
N ARG A 276 19.45 -5.57 16.93
CA ARG A 276 18.66 -5.40 18.16
C ARG A 276 19.34 -4.45 19.13
N ALA A 277 20.66 -4.55 19.27
CA ALA A 277 21.49 -3.69 20.10
C ALA A 277 21.47 -2.25 19.57
N VAL A 278 21.59 -2.06 18.25
CA VAL A 278 21.45 -0.75 17.60
C VAL A 278 20.08 -0.16 17.89
N PHE A 279 19.00 -0.90 17.63
CA PHE A 279 17.64 -0.42 17.87
C PHE A 279 17.38 -0.09 19.34
N GLY A 280 17.77 -1.01 20.24
CA GLY A 280 17.62 -0.85 21.68
C GLY A 280 18.35 0.37 22.24
N THR A 281 19.55 0.64 21.71
CA THR A 281 20.41 1.74 22.20
C THR A 281 20.03 3.09 21.60
N LEU A 282 19.82 3.15 20.28
CA LEU A 282 19.67 4.43 19.57
C LEU A 282 18.21 4.86 19.40
N TYR A 283 17.28 3.93 19.18
CA TYR A 283 15.97 4.25 18.63
C TYR A 283 14.80 3.94 19.58
N ARG A 284 14.91 2.92 20.43
CA ARG A 284 13.80 2.43 21.28
C ARG A 284 13.18 3.53 22.14
N SER A 285 13.97 4.36 22.80
CA SER A 285 13.47 5.43 23.67
C SER A 285 12.71 6.51 22.89
N ILE A 286 13.25 6.93 21.75
CA ILE A 286 12.68 7.98 20.89
C ILE A 286 11.37 7.50 20.26
N ILE A 287 11.34 6.26 19.74
CA ILE A 287 10.16 5.65 19.16
C ILE A 287 9.06 5.44 20.22
N THR A 288 9.43 4.98 21.42
CA THR A 288 8.48 4.82 22.53
C THR A 288 7.81 6.14 22.89
N ARG A 289 8.59 7.23 22.97
CA ARG A 289 8.07 8.57 23.24
C ARG A 289 7.16 9.06 22.12
N GLY A 290 7.59 8.92 20.86
CA GLY A 290 6.79 9.34 19.70
C GLY A 290 5.45 8.61 19.60
N ILE A 291 5.43 7.30 19.86
CA ILE A 291 4.19 6.51 19.87
C ILE A 291 3.28 6.89 21.04
N ARG A 292 3.83 7.18 22.23
CA ARG A 292 3.03 7.64 23.38
C ARG A 292 2.33 8.96 23.06
N ASP A 293 3.07 9.94 22.57
CA ASP A 293 2.53 11.26 22.20
C ASP A 293 1.45 11.15 21.12
N TYR A 294 1.57 10.16 20.23
CA TYR A 294 0.57 9.85 19.21
C TYR A 294 -0.68 9.16 19.78
N ASN A 295 -0.51 8.12 20.61
CA ASN A 295 -1.61 7.37 21.22
C ASN A 295 -2.48 8.26 22.12
N ASP A 296 -1.86 9.16 22.89
CA ASP A 296 -2.59 10.11 23.74
C ASP A 296 -3.50 11.04 22.93
N ARG A 297 -3.15 11.32 21.67
CA ARG A 297 -3.95 12.16 20.76
C ARG A 297 -5.02 11.38 20.00
N ALA A 298 -4.74 10.12 19.66
CA ALA A 298 -5.54 9.35 18.71
C ALA A 298 -6.36 8.20 19.34
N LYS A 299 -6.25 7.96 20.65
CA LYS A 299 -7.03 6.95 21.41
C LYS A 299 -7.02 5.55 20.77
N PHE A 300 -5.83 5.06 20.40
CA PHE A 300 -5.67 3.70 19.87
C PHE A 300 -5.81 2.62 20.94
N ALA A 301 -6.30 1.45 20.54
CA ALA A 301 -6.45 0.27 21.39
C ALA A 301 -5.16 -0.58 21.52
N ILE A 302 -4.09 -0.25 20.80
CA ILE A 302 -2.83 -1.02 20.79
C ILE A 302 -1.88 -0.47 21.85
N ALA A 303 -1.31 -1.35 22.68
CA ALA A 303 -0.34 -0.97 23.69
C ALA A 303 0.94 -0.43 23.03
N VAL A 304 1.49 0.66 23.59
CA VAL A 304 2.72 1.30 23.09
C VAL A 304 3.87 0.29 22.96
N GLY A 305 4.00 -0.62 23.93
CA GLY A 305 5.03 -1.66 23.93
C GLY A 305 4.95 -2.60 22.72
N ASP A 306 3.74 -2.98 22.32
CA ASP A 306 3.53 -3.88 21.18
C ASP A 306 3.93 -3.22 19.86
N LEU A 307 3.63 -1.93 19.71
CA LEU A 307 3.99 -1.20 18.48
C LEU A 307 5.50 -0.95 18.40
N VAL A 308 6.15 -0.59 19.51
CA VAL A 308 7.62 -0.48 19.58
C VAL A 308 8.28 -1.82 19.24
N GLY A 309 7.77 -2.92 19.80
CA GLY A 309 8.24 -4.27 19.49
C GLY A 309 8.07 -4.65 18.02
N GLN A 310 6.95 -4.26 17.39
CA GLN A 310 6.75 -4.48 15.95
C GLN A 310 7.75 -3.70 15.09
N VAL A 311 8.06 -2.45 15.44
CA VAL A 311 9.10 -1.67 14.74
C VAL A 311 10.48 -2.31 14.90
N GLU A 312 10.81 -2.78 16.10
CA GLU A 312 12.08 -3.49 16.37
C GLU A 312 12.19 -4.77 15.52
N LEU A 313 11.14 -5.59 15.50
CA LEU A 313 11.10 -6.82 14.72
C LEU A 313 11.24 -6.55 13.22
N GLU A 314 10.55 -5.53 12.71
CA GLU A 314 10.63 -5.15 11.30
C GLU A 314 12.01 -4.58 10.94
N PHE A 315 12.61 -3.76 11.82
CA PHE A 315 13.97 -3.25 11.65
C PHE A 315 14.99 -4.38 11.51
N VAL A 316 14.92 -5.38 12.41
CA VAL A 316 15.80 -6.56 12.38
C VAL A 316 15.55 -7.40 11.13
N SER A 317 14.28 -7.65 10.78
CA SER A 317 13.89 -8.41 9.58
C SER A 317 14.45 -7.79 8.30
N GLN A 318 14.23 -6.48 8.13
CA GLN A 318 14.71 -5.74 6.97
C GLN A 318 16.24 -5.69 6.91
N PHE A 319 16.93 -5.55 8.05
CA PHE A 319 18.39 -5.62 8.09
C PHE A 319 18.92 -6.90 7.47
N TYR A 320 18.45 -8.07 7.90
CA TYR A 320 18.89 -9.34 7.36
C TYR A 320 18.50 -9.52 5.89
N SER A 321 17.33 -9.01 5.47
CA SER A 321 16.94 -8.99 4.06
C SER A 321 17.90 -8.16 3.20
N VAL A 322 18.34 -7.00 3.69
CA VAL A 322 19.27 -6.12 2.96
C VAL A 322 20.67 -6.72 2.88
N VAL A 323 21.18 -7.23 4.01
CA VAL A 323 22.52 -7.83 4.09
C VAL A 323 22.61 -9.10 3.24
N SER A 324 21.61 -9.99 3.29
CA SER A 324 21.60 -11.22 2.49
C SER A 324 21.59 -10.97 0.98
N GLN A 325 21.03 -9.84 0.55
CA GLN A 325 20.98 -9.43 -0.86
C GLN A 325 22.17 -8.54 -1.27
N GLY A 326 23.08 -8.20 -0.35
CA GLY A 326 24.21 -7.30 -0.62
C GLY A 326 23.79 -5.89 -1.04
N ARG A 327 22.61 -5.43 -0.59
CA ARG A 327 22.02 -4.15 -1.03
C ARG A 327 22.44 -3.00 -0.12
N ARG A 328 22.45 -1.77 -0.66
CA ARG A 328 22.58 -0.56 0.17
C ARG A 328 21.23 -0.26 0.84
N THR A 329 21.27 0.16 2.10
CA THR A 329 20.07 0.58 2.85
C THR A 329 19.34 1.75 2.20
N ALA A 330 20.07 2.67 1.54
CA ALA A 330 19.48 3.74 0.74
C ALA A 330 18.65 3.21 -0.45
N ASP A 331 19.14 2.19 -1.16
CA ASP A 331 18.40 1.59 -2.28
C ASP A 331 17.17 0.82 -1.77
N HIS A 332 17.28 0.13 -0.64
CA HIS A 332 16.13 -0.49 0.04
C HIS A 332 15.09 0.55 0.45
N ARG A 333 15.52 1.69 1.01
CA ARG A 333 14.62 2.80 1.36
C ARG A 333 13.94 3.40 0.12
N ARG A 334 14.66 3.56 -1.00
CA ARG A 334 14.07 4.01 -2.27
C ARG A 334 12.93 3.07 -2.68
N ASP A 335 13.17 1.77 -2.71
CA ASP A 335 12.17 0.78 -3.08
C ASP A 335 10.97 0.79 -2.15
N GLN A 336 11.17 0.90 -0.84
CA GLN A 336 10.08 1.00 0.14
C GLN A 336 9.23 2.24 -0.11
N LEU A 337 9.84 3.40 -0.31
CA LEU A 337 9.12 4.65 -0.60
C LEU A 337 8.30 4.53 -1.90
N LEU A 338 8.88 3.95 -2.95
CA LEU A 338 8.18 3.72 -4.22
C LEU A 338 7.02 2.75 -4.05
N ALA A 339 7.24 1.61 -3.38
CA ALA A 339 6.23 0.58 -3.14
C ALA A 339 5.06 1.06 -2.27
N MET A 340 5.31 2.03 -1.39
CA MET A 340 4.35 2.57 -0.42
C MET A 340 3.89 3.98 -0.77
N SER A 341 4.26 4.47 -1.96
CA SER A 341 3.98 5.83 -2.42
C SER A 341 2.49 6.17 -2.39
N HIS A 342 1.64 5.17 -2.60
CA HIS A 342 0.19 5.32 -2.55
C HIS A 342 -0.28 5.74 -1.15
N GLU A 343 0.25 5.15 -0.09
CA GLU A 343 -0.11 5.43 1.31
C GLU A 343 0.63 6.66 1.85
N LEU A 344 1.91 6.80 1.52
CA LEU A 344 2.74 7.90 1.99
C LEU A 344 2.47 9.22 1.26
N GLY A 345 1.96 9.19 0.02
CA GLY A 345 1.65 10.37 -0.80
C GLY A 345 0.63 11.33 -0.20
N LYS A 346 -0.13 10.91 0.82
CA LYS A 346 -1.07 11.76 1.57
C LYS A 346 -0.39 12.51 2.71
N VAL A 347 0.83 12.12 3.08
CA VAL A 347 1.55 12.66 4.23
C VAL A 347 2.32 13.90 3.79
N GLN A 348 1.94 15.06 4.33
CA GLN A 348 2.65 16.31 4.08
C GLN A 348 3.28 16.82 5.37
N SER A 349 4.52 17.26 5.27
CA SER A 349 5.23 17.93 6.36
C SER A 349 6.31 18.83 5.79
N ALA A 350 6.32 20.08 6.28
CA ALA A 350 7.42 21.03 6.04
C ALA A 350 8.45 21.02 7.17
N LYS A 351 8.28 20.18 8.20
CA LYS A 351 9.15 20.16 9.40
C LYS A 351 10.19 19.04 9.37
N ILE A 352 9.85 17.91 8.73
CA ILE A 352 10.70 16.72 8.69
C ILE A 352 10.84 16.24 7.25
N CYS A 353 12.04 15.80 6.90
CA CYS A 353 12.30 15.17 5.62
C CYS A 353 11.49 13.87 5.52
N LEU A 354 10.59 13.79 4.55
CA LEU A 354 9.71 12.63 4.37
C LEU A 354 10.46 11.40 3.83
N TYR A 355 11.68 11.58 3.32
CA TYR A 355 12.49 10.50 2.78
C TYR A 355 13.23 9.77 3.90
N CYS A 356 13.92 10.49 4.79
CA CYS A 356 14.67 9.87 5.89
C CYS A 356 13.92 9.80 7.21
N LEU A 357 12.87 10.60 7.43
CA LEU A 357 12.14 10.70 8.70
C LEU A 357 13.00 11.04 9.94
N VAL A 358 14.22 11.53 9.73
CA VAL A 358 15.19 11.85 10.80
C VAL A 358 15.57 13.33 10.79
N ARG A 359 15.90 13.88 9.62
CA ARG A 359 16.38 15.26 9.47
C ARG A 359 15.24 16.25 9.23
N THR A 360 15.47 17.51 9.57
CA THR A 360 14.56 18.62 9.24
C THR A 360 14.37 18.73 7.73
N ALA A 361 13.15 19.06 7.29
CA ALA A 361 12.89 19.38 5.89
C ALA A 361 13.53 20.72 5.51
N GLN A 362 14.20 20.77 4.36
CA GLN A 362 14.89 21.96 3.86
C GLN A 362 14.36 22.39 2.48
N HIS A 363 13.97 21.43 1.65
CA HIS A 363 13.51 21.66 0.28
C HIS A 363 12.12 21.11 0.10
N SER A 364 11.20 21.89 -0.45
CA SER A 364 9.80 21.47 -0.72
C SER A 364 9.56 21.33 -2.21
N GLN A 365 9.15 20.14 -2.65
CA GLN A 365 8.85 19.86 -4.06
C GLN A 365 7.53 20.53 -4.47
N ALA A 366 7.29 20.63 -5.78
CA ALA A 366 6.02 21.16 -6.32
C ALA A 366 4.79 20.37 -5.84
N CYS A 367 4.97 19.09 -5.52
CA CYS A 367 3.94 18.24 -4.91
C CYS A 367 3.79 18.44 -3.38
N HIS A 368 4.47 19.42 -2.79
CA HIS A 368 4.52 19.75 -1.36
C HIS A 368 5.15 18.72 -0.42
N HIS A 369 5.75 17.66 -0.96
CA HIS A 369 6.62 16.77 -0.17
C HIS A 369 8.00 17.40 0.02
N ALA A 370 8.51 17.34 1.24
CA ALA A 370 9.77 17.97 1.60
C ALA A 370 10.88 16.95 1.88
N LEU A 371 12.12 17.32 1.53
CA LEU A 371 13.35 16.56 1.73
C LEU A 371 14.46 17.42 2.34
N CYS A 372 15.49 16.77 2.88
CA CYS A 372 16.72 17.41 3.40
C CYS A 372 17.87 17.32 2.39
N ASP A 373 18.94 18.09 2.59
CA ASP A 373 20.15 18.12 1.76
C ASP A 373 20.75 16.73 1.58
N GLN A 374 20.86 15.97 2.67
CA GLN A 374 21.43 14.62 2.60
C GLN A 374 20.58 13.69 1.72
N CYS A 375 19.26 13.84 1.74
CA CYS A 375 18.40 13.05 0.87
C CYS A 375 18.50 13.49 -0.59
N ALA A 376 18.73 14.79 -0.86
CA ALA A 376 19.02 15.25 -2.22
C ALA A 376 20.34 14.63 -2.71
N GLN A 377 21.36 14.55 -1.87
CA GLN A 377 22.64 13.89 -2.20
C GLN A 377 22.50 12.37 -2.43
N ILE A 378 21.71 11.69 -1.59
CA ILE A 378 21.55 10.22 -1.66
C ILE A 378 20.65 9.80 -2.84
N PHE A 379 19.57 10.56 -3.09
CA PHE A 379 18.52 10.15 -4.03
C PHE A 379 18.49 10.94 -5.33
N GLY A 380 19.09 12.13 -5.36
CA GLY A 380 19.19 12.96 -6.55
C GLY A 380 20.37 12.59 -7.44
N TYR A 381 20.40 13.23 -8.61
CA TYR A 381 21.47 13.11 -9.59
C TYR A 381 22.44 14.27 -9.44
N PRO A 382 23.75 14.04 -9.26
CA PRO A 382 24.73 15.13 -9.19
C PRO A 382 24.82 15.85 -10.54
N ALA A 383 24.96 17.18 -10.50
CA ALA A 383 25.28 17.96 -11.69
C ALA A 383 26.71 17.62 -12.16
N PRO A 384 26.96 17.50 -13.47
CA PRO A 384 28.28 17.15 -13.99
C PRO A 384 29.32 18.25 -13.79
N ASP A 385 28.91 19.52 -13.88
CA ASP A 385 29.82 20.67 -13.93
C ASP A 385 29.75 21.57 -12.68
N VAL A 386 28.89 21.23 -11.70
CA VAL A 386 28.69 22.02 -10.48
C VAL A 386 28.78 21.09 -9.27
N GLU A 387 29.81 21.29 -8.45
CA GLU A 387 29.97 20.53 -7.21
C GLU A 387 28.82 20.80 -6.25
N TYR A 388 28.40 19.77 -5.51
CA TYR A 388 27.35 19.84 -4.49
C TYR A 388 25.97 20.33 -4.97
N GLN A 389 25.71 20.32 -6.28
CA GLN A 389 24.39 20.54 -6.85
C GLN A 389 23.75 19.20 -7.22
N PHE A 390 22.50 19.00 -6.81
CA PHE A 390 21.75 17.76 -7.02
C PHE A 390 20.39 18.03 -7.64
N THR A 391 20.03 17.25 -8.64
CA THR A 391 18.73 17.31 -9.30
C THR A 391 17.83 16.16 -8.85
N VAL A 392 16.63 16.49 -8.37
CA VAL A 392 15.57 15.52 -8.05
C VAL A 392 14.42 15.72 -9.03
N SER A 393 14.20 14.75 -9.91
CA SER A 393 13.22 14.82 -11.01
C SER A 393 11.85 14.22 -10.71
N THR A 394 11.80 13.29 -9.74
CA THR A 394 10.59 12.57 -9.36
C THR A 394 10.51 12.46 -7.85
N CYS A 395 9.35 12.76 -7.28
CA CYS A 395 9.11 12.55 -5.86
C CYS A 395 9.00 11.05 -5.53
N LEU A 396 9.85 10.52 -4.64
CA LEU A 396 9.76 9.12 -4.20
C LEU A 396 8.52 8.83 -3.34
N ILE A 397 7.86 9.87 -2.82
CA ILE A 397 6.69 9.73 -1.92
C ILE A 397 5.38 9.63 -2.71
N CYS A 398 5.20 10.39 -3.79
CA CYS A 398 3.95 10.40 -4.55
C CYS A 398 4.10 10.23 -6.06
N LEU A 399 5.33 10.00 -6.53
CA LEU A 399 5.67 9.80 -7.95
C LEU A 399 5.34 10.99 -8.86
N SER A 400 5.02 12.15 -8.29
CA SER A 400 4.86 13.38 -9.04
C SER A 400 6.19 13.76 -9.69
N GLY A 401 6.14 14.00 -11.00
CA GLY A 401 7.26 14.52 -11.77
C GLY A 401 7.44 16.02 -11.55
N GLY A 402 8.68 16.47 -11.61
CA GLY A 402 9.05 17.87 -11.52
C GLY A 402 10.53 18.02 -11.17
N THR A 403 11.24 18.86 -11.90
CA THR A 403 12.67 19.11 -11.67
C THR A 403 12.85 20.08 -10.51
N MET A 404 13.52 19.63 -9.46
CA MET A 404 14.06 20.45 -8.39
C MET A 404 15.58 20.39 -8.44
N VAL A 405 16.23 21.55 -8.45
CA VAL A 405 17.68 21.66 -8.26
C VAL A 405 17.93 22.08 -6.82
N VAL A 406 18.83 21.37 -6.15
CA VAL A 406 19.21 21.59 -4.76
C VAL A 406 20.70 21.85 -4.71
N ASP A 407 21.08 23.06 -4.30
CA ASP A 407 22.44 23.42 -3.97
C ASP A 407 22.69 23.11 -2.49
N VAL A 408 23.66 22.26 -2.20
CA VAL A 408 24.06 21.90 -0.85
C VAL A 408 25.34 22.64 -0.50
N LEU A 409 25.40 23.23 0.69
CA LEU A 409 26.62 23.84 1.19
C LEU A 409 27.73 22.78 1.31
N PRO A 410 28.90 22.95 0.66
CA PRO A 410 30.00 22.00 0.76
C PRO A 410 30.46 21.81 2.22
N PRO A 411 30.84 20.58 2.65
CA PRO A 411 31.26 20.31 4.04
C PRO A 411 32.47 21.13 4.52
N THR A 412 33.29 21.62 3.59
CA THR A 412 34.48 22.44 3.86
C THR A 412 34.20 23.94 3.81
N MET A 413 32.97 24.34 3.52
CA MET A 413 32.56 25.74 3.44
C MET A 413 31.74 26.12 4.67
N ASN A 414 32.06 27.26 5.28
CA ASN A 414 31.20 27.84 6.31
C ASN A 414 30.08 28.65 5.64
N PRO A 415 28.86 28.65 6.21
CA PRO A 415 27.78 29.46 5.68
C PRO A 415 28.16 30.94 5.74
N THR A 416 28.01 31.64 4.63
CA THR A 416 28.29 33.07 4.52
C THR A 416 26.99 33.85 4.67
N ILE A 417 26.91 34.65 5.74
CA ILE A 417 25.72 35.44 6.07
C ILE A 417 26.01 36.91 5.85
N LEU A 418 25.23 37.57 5.00
CA LEU A 418 25.25 39.02 4.82
C LEU A 418 24.13 39.67 5.62
N ALA A 419 24.46 40.44 6.65
CA ALA A 419 23.50 41.20 7.45
C ALA A 419 23.63 42.71 7.15
N ILE A 420 22.52 43.35 6.80
CA ILE A 420 22.45 44.78 6.46
C ILE A 420 21.51 45.51 7.42
N ASP A 421 22.08 46.42 8.20
CA ASP A 421 21.34 47.22 9.17
C ASP A 421 20.47 48.29 8.52
N GLY A 422 19.36 48.59 9.19
CA GLY A 422 18.42 49.63 8.81
C GLY A 422 18.92 51.03 9.19
N GLY A 423 19.02 51.92 8.21
CA GLY A 423 19.53 53.28 8.40
C GLY A 423 18.72 54.40 7.73
N GLY A 424 17.61 54.07 7.07
CA GLY A 424 16.88 55.01 6.20
C GLY A 424 17.74 55.41 5.01
N VAL A 425 17.87 56.72 4.77
CA VAL A 425 18.76 57.29 3.73
C VAL A 425 20.23 56.88 3.91
N ARG A 426 20.67 56.52 5.13
CA ARG A 426 22.03 56.03 5.40
C ARG A 426 22.29 54.61 4.87
N GLY A 427 21.29 53.98 4.24
CA GLY A 427 21.47 52.74 3.49
C GLY A 427 22.47 52.87 2.32
N SER A 428 22.83 54.10 1.90
CA SER A 428 23.92 54.32 0.95
C SER A 428 25.28 53.83 1.44
N ILE A 429 25.52 53.84 2.76
CA ILE A 429 26.81 53.42 3.35
C ILE A 429 27.06 51.92 3.14
N PRO A 430 26.19 50.98 3.58
CA PRO A 430 26.40 49.56 3.30
C PRO A 430 26.36 49.24 1.80
N LEU A 431 25.64 50.03 0.99
CA LEU A 431 25.64 49.86 -0.46
C LEU A 431 27.03 50.12 -1.06
N GLU A 432 27.70 51.18 -0.62
CA GLU A 432 29.07 51.51 -1.05
C GLU A 432 30.05 50.39 -0.68
N TYR A 433 29.95 49.81 0.52
CA TYR A 433 30.77 48.67 0.91
C TYR A 433 30.53 47.44 0.03
N LEU A 434 29.28 47.15 -0.34
CA LEU A 434 28.97 46.03 -1.24
C LEU A 434 29.54 46.25 -2.65
N LEU A 435 29.54 47.49 -3.15
CA LEU A 435 30.17 47.85 -4.41
C LEU A 435 31.69 47.62 -4.36
N LEU A 436 32.36 48.10 -3.32
CA LEU A 436 33.80 47.91 -3.14
C LEU A 436 34.20 46.42 -3.04
N ILE A 437 33.37 45.61 -2.36
CA ILE A 437 33.55 44.16 -2.32
C ILE A 437 33.36 43.56 -3.72
N GLN A 438 32.31 43.94 -4.45
CA GLN A 438 32.06 43.46 -5.82
C GLN A 438 33.19 43.85 -6.79
N GLU A 439 33.73 45.05 -6.68
CA GLU A 439 34.89 45.50 -7.45
C GLU A 439 36.14 44.65 -7.16
N SER A 440 36.35 44.29 -5.89
CA SER A 440 37.46 43.44 -5.46
C SER A 440 37.33 41.99 -5.95
N LEU A 441 36.10 41.48 -6.04
CA LEU A 441 35.79 40.15 -6.59
C LEU A 441 35.89 40.11 -8.12
N GLY A 442 35.75 41.27 -8.77
CA GLY A 442 35.73 41.38 -10.23
C GLY A 442 34.41 40.95 -10.86
N PRO A 443 34.28 41.07 -12.20
CA PRO A 443 33.00 40.92 -12.90
C PRO A 443 32.52 39.47 -13.05
N GLN A 444 33.41 38.48 -12.83
CA GLN A 444 33.08 37.06 -13.01
C GLN A 444 32.57 36.39 -11.73
N CYS A 445 32.74 37.01 -10.57
CA CYS A 445 32.30 36.46 -9.28
C CYS A 445 31.35 37.47 -8.62
N LYS A 446 30.05 37.20 -8.68
CA LYS A 446 29.09 38.10 -8.06
C LYS A 446 29.09 37.86 -6.57
N ILE A 447 29.02 38.93 -5.78
CA ILE A 447 28.91 38.83 -4.32
C ILE A 447 27.68 38.01 -3.89
N GLN A 448 26.62 37.98 -4.71
CA GLN A 448 25.44 37.16 -4.43
C GLN A 448 25.71 35.65 -4.51
N ASP A 449 26.68 35.23 -5.32
CA ASP A 449 27.06 33.82 -5.47
C ASP A 449 27.87 33.33 -4.26
N LEU A 450 28.32 34.25 -3.40
CA LEU A 450 29.10 33.96 -2.19
C LEU A 450 28.27 34.04 -0.91
N VAL A 451 26.99 34.42 -0.99
CA VAL A 451 26.13 34.67 0.20
C VAL A 451 25.02 33.63 0.25
N ASP A 452 25.05 32.76 1.26
CA ASP A 452 24.03 31.72 1.49
C ASP A 452 22.75 32.29 2.11
N LEU A 453 22.90 33.29 2.97
CA LEU A 453 21.77 33.94 3.65
C LEU A 453 21.99 35.45 3.73
N SER A 454 21.04 36.21 3.21
CA SER A 454 21.04 37.67 3.33
C SER A 454 19.86 38.15 4.18
N ILE A 455 20.16 39.01 5.16
CA ILE A 455 19.19 39.52 6.14
C ILE A 455 19.28 41.04 6.16
N GLY A 456 18.12 41.72 6.06
CA GLY A 456 18.05 43.17 6.12
C GLY A 456 16.95 43.68 7.03
N SER A 457 17.25 44.71 7.83
CA SER A 457 16.27 45.44 8.65
C SER A 457 15.96 46.81 8.04
N SER A 458 14.71 47.30 8.14
CA SER A 458 14.25 48.60 7.59
C SER A 458 14.74 48.89 6.16
N SER A 459 15.56 49.92 5.93
CA SER A 459 16.12 50.24 4.61
C SER A 459 17.02 49.12 4.05
N GLY A 460 17.74 48.40 4.91
CA GLY A 460 18.49 47.19 4.55
C GLY A 460 17.60 46.07 3.99
N ARG A 461 16.30 46.07 4.32
CA ARG A 461 15.34 45.14 3.72
C ARG A 461 15.19 45.35 2.21
N PHE A 462 15.29 46.59 1.75
CA PHE A 462 15.23 46.89 0.32
C PHE A 462 16.54 46.48 -0.36
N ILE A 463 17.68 46.82 0.24
CA ILE A 463 19.03 46.52 -0.30
C ILE A 463 19.25 45.02 -0.50
N HIS A 464 18.94 44.17 0.48
CA HIS A 464 19.12 42.71 0.30
C HIS A 464 18.06 42.05 -0.60
N ARG A 465 16.87 42.66 -0.80
CA ARG A 465 15.81 42.12 -1.67
C ARG A 465 16.02 42.46 -3.13
N THR A 466 16.65 43.60 -3.40
CA THR A 466 17.13 43.93 -4.74
C THR A 466 18.24 42.96 -5.11
N LYS A 467 17.90 41.83 -5.76
CA LYS A 467 18.79 41.09 -6.67
C LYS A 467 19.18 41.98 -7.87
N CYS A 468 19.56 43.21 -7.63
CA CYS A 468 20.00 44.13 -8.66
C CYS A 468 21.37 43.66 -9.12
N HIS A 469 21.53 43.59 -10.44
CA HIS A 469 22.83 43.45 -11.06
C HIS A 469 23.73 44.58 -10.53
N PHE A 470 24.67 44.21 -9.68
CA PHE A 470 25.82 45.04 -9.35
C PHE A 470 26.89 44.84 -10.43
#